data_AF-A0A2E3SNA0-F1
#
_entry.id   AF-A0A2E3SNA0-F1
#
_cell.length_a   1.000
_cell.length_b   1.000
_cell.length_c   1.000
_cell.angle_alpha   90.00
_cell.angle_beta   90.00
_cell.angle_gamma   90.00
#
_symmetry.space_group_name_H-M   'P 1'
#
loop_
_entity.id
_entity.type
_entity.pdbx_description
1 polymer ?
#
loop_
_entity_poly.entity_id
_entity_poly.type
_entity_poly.pdbx_seq_one_letter_code
_entity_poly.pdbx_strand_id
1 'polypeptide(L)'
;MAQYRFAYCSNQLIDAHAMSRSNVDRSAIYTCISCNNQLIPRIGELKENHFAHKSLTDCSGETYLHKLAKKLFKLRLLYYFHYNQEFILNFQQEKICTKLSERYHKKCHLGKNWVSYDLTKYFNRVLEEEPIDGFIPDLTLCNTKSKGKIFIEIAVTHSCSEEKIASGHRIIEIKIEQESDILSLIRNTTISEDDHNIRLYNFKGNEGVHCQGHCAKLHPVFINYKDGRNHLRRMNLNHYKNFRQKFKDEIFYARILEDSTLYMKLFITEMLNLTEKKAIRNCMFCKYHAYKAHPHEVFDHDLPYFEDVKYPCKMQGGLLVNSNEALSCEYYNSNTPFEYEHYLSGKEDH
;
A
#
# COMPACT_ATOMS: atom_id res chain seq x y z
N MET A 1 24.21 26.76 26.24
CA MET A 1 23.73 25.68 27.13
C MET A 1 22.38 25.23 26.62
N ALA A 2 22.11 23.93 26.59
CA ALA A 2 20.80 23.40 26.22
C ALA A 2 19.71 23.93 27.16
N GLN A 3 18.53 24.18 26.60
CA GLN A 3 17.34 24.67 27.30
C GLN A 3 16.27 23.58 27.28
N TYR A 4 15.63 23.34 28.42
CA TYR A 4 14.62 22.30 28.56
C TYR A 4 13.35 22.90 29.15
N ARG A 5 12.18 22.61 28.59
CA ARG A 5 10.92 23.08 29.17
C ARG A 5 10.51 22.29 30.39
N PHE A 6 10.81 20.98 30.43
CA PHE A 6 10.35 20.10 31.48
C PHE A 6 11.49 19.60 32.37
N ALA A 7 11.20 19.46 33.66
CA ALA A 7 12.10 18.86 34.64
C ALA A 7 11.30 18.03 35.66
N TYR A 8 11.96 17.12 36.36
CA TYR A 8 11.37 16.51 37.55
C TYR A 8 11.62 17.36 38.78
N CYS A 9 10.62 17.47 39.65
CA CYS A 9 10.76 17.93 41.03
C CYS A 9 9.95 16.98 41.91
N SER A 10 10.58 16.34 42.89
CA SER A 10 9.89 15.37 43.77
C SER A 10 9.06 14.32 43.01
N ASN A 11 9.64 13.76 41.93
CA ASN A 11 8.99 12.81 40.99
C ASN A 11 7.81 13.35 40.18
N GLN A 12 7.45 14.63 40.32
CA GLN A 12 6.44 15.30 39.50
C GLN A 12 7.10 15.99 38.30
N LEU A 13 6.44 15.96 37.16
CA LEU A 13 6.89 16.67 35.96
C LEU A 13 6.46 18.14 36.06
N ILE A 14 7.41 19.06 35.99
CA ILE A 14 7.18 20.50 36.09
C ILE A 14 7.43 21.14 34.72
N ASP A 15 6.49 21.97 34.28
CA ASP A 15 6.58 22.78 33.05
C ASP A 15 7.12 24.18 33.40
N ALA A 16 8.29 24.53 32.88
CA ALA A 16 8.90 25.84 33.08
C ALA A 16 8.00 26.98 32.58
N HIS A 17 7.19 26.75 31.54
CA HIS A 17 6.31 27.77 30.97
C HIS A 17 5.15 28.11 31.92
N ALA A 18 4.81 27.23 32.87
CA ALA A 18 3.82 27.49 33.91
C ALA A 18 4.40 28.21 35.15
N MET A 19 5.72 28.42 35.19
CA MET A 19 6.41 29.08 36.29
C MET A 19 6.45 30.59 36.10
N SER A 20 6.58 31.31 37.20
CA SER A 20 6.73 32.75 37.28
C SER A 20 7.71 33.11 38.40
N ARG A 21 8.14 34.38 38.47
CA ARG A 21 9.01 34.84 39.55
C ARG A 21 8.37 34.76 40.93
N SER A 22 7.04 34.79 41.00
CA SER A 22 6.30 34.73 42.27
C SER A 22 6.06 33.31 42.78
N ASN A 23 6.11 32.29 41.92
CA ASN A 23 5.82 30.90 42.29
C ASN A 23 7.01 29.94 42.17
N VAL A 24 8.14 30.38 41.62
CA VAL A 24 9.34 29.55 41.48
C VAL A 24 9.96 29.25 42.85
N ASP A 25 9.94 27.98 43.25
CA ASP A 25 10.70 27.52 44.39
C ASP A 25 12.16 27.29 43.99
N ARG A 26 13.03 28.25 44.35
CA ARG A 26 14.48 28.14 44.08
C ARG A 26 15.21 27.20 45.05
N SER A 27 14.56 26.78 46.13
CA SER A 27 15.11 25.79 47.06
C SER A 27 14.82 24.36 46.61
N ALA A 28 13.81 24.16 45.76
CA ALA A 28 13.50 22.87 45.16
C ALA A 28 14.63 22.33 44.30
N ILE A 29 14.77 21.00 44.31
CA ILE A 29 15.73 20.28 43.46
C ILE A 29 15.00 19.85 42.18
N TYR A 30 15.31 20.54 41.09
CA TYR A 30 14.89 20.13 39.75
C TYR A 30 15.93 19.20 39.15
N THR A 31 15.51 18.12 38.51
CA THR A 31 16.41 17.15 37.88
C THR A 31 16.04 16.93 36.41
N CYS A 32 17.06 16.75 35.58
CA CYS A 32 16.91 16.48 34.16
C CYS A 32 16.26 15.11 33.92
N ILE A 33 15.29 15.05 33.01
CA ILE A 33 14.56 13.82 32.64
C ILE A 33 15.50 12.79 32.01
N SER A 34 16.55 13.26 31.33
CA SER A 34 17.53 12.42 30.65
C SER A 34 18.57 11.83 31.61
N CYS A 35 19.35 12.71 32.24
CA CYS A 35 20.57 12.35 32.97
C CYS A 35 20.43 12.44 34.51
N ASN A 36 19.26 12.84 35.02
CA ASN A 36 18.98 13.04 36.45
C ASN A 36 19.83 14.11 37.17
N ASN A 37 20.74 14.80 36.47
CA ASN A 37 21.54 15.87 37.06
C ASN A 37 20.70 17.11 37.39
N GLN A 38 21.19 17.91 38.33
CA GLN A 38 20.49 19.09 38.83
C GLN A 38 20.33 20.16 37.74
N LEU A 39 19.10 20.65 37.61
CA LEU A 39 18.70 21.77 36.76
C LEU A 39 18.41 23.02 37.61
N ILE A 40 18.57 24.18 37.01
CA ILE A 40 18.20 25.48 37.57
C ILE A 40 17.08 26.09 36.72
N PRO A 41 15.97 26.56 37.32
CA PRO A 41 14.96 27.31 36.60
C PRO A 41 15.51 28.69 36.18
N ARG A 42 15.44 28.98 34.89
CA ARG A 42 15.79 30.27 34.29
C ARG A 42 14.49 30.98 33.93
N ILE A 43 14.03 31.84 34.83
CA ILE A 43 12.77 32.60 34.67
C ILE A 43 13.08 33.99 34.10
N GLY A 44 12.75 34.19 32.83
CA GLY A 44 13.01 35.43 32.10
C GLY A 44 11.81 36.39 32.11
N GLU A 45 12.06 37.66 31.85
CA GLU A 45 11.01 38.63 31.47
C GLU A 45 10.78 38.65 29.94
N LEU A 46 11.86 38.49 29.17
CA LEU A 46 11.86 38.57 27.70
C LEU A 46 12.06 37.22 27.02
N LYS A 47 12.74 36.28 27.68
CA LYS A 47 13.02 34.93 27.16
C LYS A 47 12.06 33.93 27.80
N GLU A 48 11.67 32.92 27.04
CA GLU A 48 10.85 31.83 27.54
C GLU A 48 11.51 31.14 28.75
N ASN A 49 10.68 30.80 29.72
CA ASN A 49 11.11 30.12 30.91
C ASN A 49 11.58 28.72 30.56
N HIS A 50 12.76 28.36 31.04
CA HIS A 50 13.34 27.05 30.78
C HIS A 50 14.18 26.59 31.97
N PHE A 51 14.51 25.32 31.98
CA PHE A 51 15.51 24.75 32.83
C PHE A 51 16.85 24.65 32.09
N ALA A 52 17.94 24.82 32.83
CA ALA A 52 19.30 24.62 32.34
C ALA A 52 20.13 23.85 33.37
N HIS A 53 21.08 23.04 32.93
CA HIS A 53 22.00 22.35 33.84
C HIS A 53 22.75 23.33 34.73
N LYS A 54 22.85 23.00 36.03
CA LYS A 54 23.59 23.80 37.01
C LYS A 54 25.08 23.87 36.69
N SER A 55 25.65 22.77 36.21
CA SER A 55 27.04 22.62 35.81
C SER A 55 27.12 22.10 34.38
N LEU A 56 28.27 22.29 33.72
CA LEU A 56 28.54 21.63 32.45
C LEU A 56 28.39 20.11 32.64
N THR A 57 27.51 19.52 31.85
CA THR A 57 27.09 18.12 31.98
C THR A 57 26.99 17.56 30.58
N ASP A 58 27.51 16.35 30.37
CA ASP A 58 27.28 15.62 29.13
C ASP A 58 25.85 15.04 29.16
N CYS A 59 24.94 15.72 28.46
CA CYS A 59 23.53 15.34 28.42
C CYS A 59 23.01 15.47 26.99
N SER A 60 22.60 14.34 26.41
CA SER A 60 21.98 14.32 25.10
C SER A 60 20.55 14.89 25.14
N GLY A 61 20.29 15.86 24.25
CA GLY A 61 18.94 16.37 23.99
C GLY A 61 18.02 15.30 23.40
N GLU A 62 18.57 14.34 22.65
CA GLU A 62 17.80 13.26 22.05
C GLU A 62 17.25 12.31 23.13
N THR A 63 18.11 11.90 24.07
CA THR A 63 17.68 11.07 25.20
C THR A 63 16.63 11.79 26.08
N TYR A 64 16.74 13.12 26.18
CA TYR A 64 15.73 13.94 26.87
C TYR A 64 14.38 13.88 26.14
N LEU A 65 14.35 14.15 24.83
CA LEU A 65 13.13 14.12 24.02
C LEU A 65 12.50 12.72 24.03
N HIS A 66 13.31 11.67 23.84
CA HIS A 66 12.87 10.28 23.83
C HIS A 66 12.15 9.89 25.13
N LYS A 67 12.79 10.12 26.28
CA LYS A 67 12.22 9.79 27.59
C LYS A 67 10.99 10.62 27.91
N LEU A 68 10.99 11.91 27.58
CA LEU A 68 9.85 12.80 27.79
C LEU A 68 8.65 12.37 26.95
N ALA A 69 8.83 12.15 25.66
CA ALA A 69 7.79 11.74 24.73
C ALA A 69 7.18 10.40 25.12
N LYS A 70 8.03 9.38 25.38
CA LYS A 70 7.58 8.06 25.82
C LYS A 70 6.71 8.14 27.07
N LYS A 71 7.18 8.84 28.10
CA LYS A 71 6.45 8.96 29.36
C LYS A 71 5.12 9.67 29.19
N LEU A 72 5.12 10.83 28.54
CA LEU A 72 3.90 11.61 28.36
C LEU A 72 2.87 10.89 27.48
N PHE A 73 3.33 10.21 26.43
CA PHE A 73 2.44 9.42 25.58
C PHE A 73 1.86 8.20 26.30
N LYS A 74 2.68 7.48 27.10
CA LYS A 74 2.20 6.40 27.97
C LYS A 74 1.11 6.88 28.92
N LEU A 75 1.34 7.98 29.64
CA LEU A 75 0.35 8.55 30.56
C LEU A 75 -0.94 8.94 29.82
N ARG A 76 -0.81 9.49 28.62
CA ARG A 76 -1.96 9.84 27.78
C ARG A 76 -2.79 8.62 27.40
N LEU A 77 -2.15 7.55 26.93
CA LEU A 77 -2.83 6.29 26.60
C LEU A 77 -3.54 5.68 27.81
N LEU A 78 -2.86 5.64 28.96
CA LEU A 78 -3.45 5.15 30.21
C LEU A 78 -4.67 5.97 30.64
N TYR A 79 -4.63 7.29 30.48
CA TYR A 79 -5.78 8.16 30.74
C TYR A 79 -6.99 7.76 29.86
N TYR A 80 -6.81 7.61 28.55
CA TYR A 80 -7.89 7.21 27.65
C TYR A 80 -8.45 5.83 27.94
N PHE A 81 -7.58 4.85 28.27
CA PHE A 81 -8.00 3.51 28.66
C PHE A 81 -8.79 3.52 29.98
N HIS A 82 -8.35 4.29 30.97
CA HIS A 82 -9.01 4.37 32.27
C HIS A 82 -10.40 5.02 32.18
N TYR A 83 -10.51 6.12 31.41
CA TYR A 83 -11.77 6.86 31.26
C TYR A 83 -12.65 6.38 30.12
N ASN A 84 -12.27 5.28 29.43
CA ASN A 84 -12.99 4.71 28.29
C ASN A 84 -13.36 5.76 27.23
N GLN A 85 -12.41 6.67 26.94
CA GLN A 85 -12.53 7.69 25.92
C GLN A 85 -11.83 7.23 24.65
N GLU A 86 -12.37 7.56 23.48
CA GLU A 86 -11.81 7.08 22.22
C GLU A 86 -10.43 7.69 21.94
N PHE A 87 -9.51 6.84 21.47
CA PHE A 87 -8.20 7.25 20.99
C PHE A 87 -7.99 6.61 19.62
N ILE A 88 -8.05 7.44 18.58
CA ILE A 88 -8.22 6.97 17.21
C ILE A 88 -6.87 6.88 16.49
N LEU A 89 -6.61 5.74 15.87
CA LEU A 89 -5.56 5.58 14.86
C LEU A 89 -6.21 5.59 13.46
N ASN A 90 -5.85 6.57 12.65
CA ASN A 90 -6.28 6.68 11.25
C ASN A 90 -5.17 6.24 10.31
N PHE A 91 -5.49 5.37 9.36
CA PHE A 91 -4.53 4.90 8.37
C PHE A 91 -5.21 4.46 7.08
N GLN A 92 -4.44 4.42 6.00
CA GLN A 92 -4.90 3.89 4.73
C GLN A 92 -4.79 2.37 4.72
N GLN A 93 -5.90 1.72 4.39
CA GLN A 93 -5.96 0.29 4.27
C GLN A 93 -6.27 -0.12 2.83
N GLU A 94 -5.54 -1.10 2.29
CA GLU A 94 -5.90 -1.70 1.01
C GLU A 94 -7.17 -2.52 1.12
N LYS A 95 -8.11 -2.30 0.19
CA LYS A 95 -9.31 -3.11 0.05
C LYS A 95 -9.09 -4.17 -1.01
N ILE A 96 -9.01 -5.43 -0.57
CA ILE A 96 -8.86 -6.56 -1.46
C ILE A 96 -10.14 -7.40 -1.44
N CYS A 97 -10.77 -7.54 -2.62
CA CYS A 97 -11.87 -8.46 -2.80
C CYS A 97 -11.38 -9.83 -3.25
N THR A 98 -11.79 -10.86 -2.50
CA THR A 98 -11.41 -12.26 -2.71
C THR A 98 -12.54 -13.12 -3.29
N LYS A 99 -13.76 -12.58 -3.47
CA LYS A 99 -14.94 -13.33 -3.94
C LYS A 99 -14.73 -14.12 -5.24
N LEU A 100 -13.93 -13.59 -6.17
CA LEU A 100 -13.63 -14.23 -7.45
C LEU A 100 -12.23 -14.86 -7.48
N SER A 101 -11.50 -14.81 -6.37
CA SER A 101 -10.13 -15.32 -6.26
C SER A 101 -10.09 -16.84 -6.39
N GLU A 102 -11.03 -17.57 -5.80
CA GLU A 102 -11.09 -19.04 -5.95
C GLU A 102 -11.38 -19.46 -7.40
N ARG A 103 -12.23 -18.70 -8.10
CA ARG A 103 -12.67 -19.07 -9.45
C ARG A 103 -11.67 -18.69 -10.54
N TYR A 104 -10.98 -17.55 -10.38
CA TYR A 104 -10.12 -16.99 -11.43
C TYR A 104 -8.67 -16.80 -10.99
N HIS A 105 -8.31 -17.16 -9.74
CA HIS A 105 -6.98 -16.96 -9.16
C HIS A 105 -6.48 -15.51 -9.26
N LYS A 106 -7.41 -14.54 -9.25
CA LYS A 106 -7.11 -13.10 -9.28
C LYS A 106 -7.76 -12.41 -8.07
N LYS A 107 -6.93 -11.72 -7.28
CA LYS A 107 -7.35 -10.79 -6.23
C LYS A 107 -7.72 -9.46 -6.88
N CYS A 108 -8.84 -8.85 -6.46
CA CYS A 108 -9.22 -7.53 -6.95
C CYS A 108 -8.84 -6.46 -5.93
N HIS A 109 -7.92 -5.57 -6.31
CA HIS A 109 -7.55 -4.40 -5.54
C HIS A 109 -8.57 -3.29 -5.82
N LEU A 110 -9.35 -2.91 -4.83
CA LEU A 110 -10.39 -1.88 -4.90
C LEU A 110 -9.86 -0.49 -4.53
N GLY A 111 -8.54 -0.33 -4.49
CA GLY A 111 -7.86 0.87 -4.02
C GLY A 111 -7.65 0.87 -2.51
N LYS A 112 -7.25 2.05 -2.01
CA LYS A 112 -7.05 2.32 -0.58
C LYS A 112 -8.19 3.17 -0.05
N ASN A 113 -8.51 3.02 1.22
CA ASN A 113 -9.39 3.93 1.94
C ASN A 113 -8.87 4.21 3.33
N TRP A 114 -9.23 5.37 3.86
CA TRP A 114 -9.02 5.68 5.26
C TRP A 114 -9.90 4.79 6.14
N VAL A 115 -9.30 4.28 7.21
CA VAL A 115 -9.95 3.52 8.27
C VAL A 115 -9.59 4.15 9.60
N SER A 116 -10.59 4.31 10.47
CA SER A 116 -10.43 4.77 11.84
C SER A 116 -10.49 3.57 12.79
N TYR A 117 -9.43 3.39 13.55
CA TYR A 117 -9.27 2.28 14.48
C TYR A 117 -9.09 2.80 15.89
N ASP A 118 -10.12 2.65 16.72
CA ASP A 118 -10.11 3.08 18.12
C ASP A 118 -9.30 2.12 18.97
N LEU A 119 -8.11 2.55 19.41
CA LEU A 119 -7.18 1.73 20.19
C LEU A 119 -7.78 1.29 21.53
N THR A 120 -8.68 2.08 22.11
CA THR A 120 -9.27 1.80 23.44
C THR A 120 -10.26 0.64 23.42
N LYS A 121 -10.89 0.36 22.27
CA LYS A 121 -11.79 -0.80 22.09
C LYS A 121 -11.04 -2.13 22.08
N TYR A 122 -9.76 -2.12 21.70
CA TYR A 122 -8.99 -3.34 21.48
C TYR A 122 -7.86 -3.55 22.49
N PHE A 123 -7.40 -2.52 23.18
CA PHE A 123 -6.30 -2.59 24.13
C PHE A 123 -6.67 -1.93 25.45
N ASN A 124 -6.15 -2.47 26.55
CA ASN A 124 -6.43 -1.98 27.90
C ASN A 124 -5.19 -1.91 28.80
N ARG A 125 -4.01 -2.22 28.26
CA ARG A 125 -2.72 -2.17 28.98
C ARG A 125 -1.64 -1.56 28.11
N VAL A 126 -0.72 -0.85 28.77
CA VAL A 126 0.50 -0.30 28.18
C VAL A 126 1.69 -0.84 28.99
N LEU A 127 2.55 -1.61 28.34
CA LEU A 127 3.82 -2.11 28.88
C LEU A 127 4.95 -1.18 28.43
N GLU A 128 5.97 -0.96 29.25
CA GLU A 128 7.08 -0.06 28.94
C GLU A 128 8.39 -0.84 28.99
N GLU A 129 9.16 -0.81 27.89
CA GLU A 129 10.47 -1.48 27.77
C GLU A 129 10.45 -2.97 28.17
N GLU A 130 9.31 -3.65 27.99
CA GLU A 130 9.20 -5.08 28.26
C GLU A 130 9.67 -5.91 27.05
N PRO A 131 10.54 -6.92 27.24
CA PRO A 131 10.97 -7.81 26.16
C PRO A 131 9.81 -8.64 25.62
N ILE A 132 9.55 -8.54 24.32
CA ILE A 132 8.49 -9.27 23.64
C ILE A 132 9.00 -9.79 22.30
N ASP A 133 8.90 -11.10 22.09
CA ASP A 133 9.19 -11.76 20.81
C ASP A 133 10.61 -11.44 20.29
N GLY A 134 11.58 -11.26 21.20
CA GLY A 134 12.98 -10.95 20.89
C GLY A 134 13.32 -9.45 20.77
N PHE A 135 12.32 -8.57 20.87
CA PHE A 135 12.48 -7.12 20.77
C PHE A 135 12.15 -6.43 22.09
N ILE A 136 12.67 -5.23 22.29
CA ILE A 136 12.29 -4.33 23.38
C ILE A 136 11.70 -3.07 22.76
N PRO A 137 10.35 -2.97 22.66
CA PRO A 137 9.68 -1.76 22.23
C PRO A 137 9.68 -0.69 23.32
N ASP A 138 9.61 0.58 22.94
CA ASP A 138 9.45 1.67 23.92
C ASP A 138 8.16 1.49 24.73
N LEU A 139 7.04 1.29 24.03
CA LEU A 139 5.77 0.90 24.64
C LEU A 139 5.11 -0.23 23.85
N THR A 140 4.35 -1.07 24.55
CA THR A 140 3.48 -2.07 23.90
C THR A 140 2.05 -1.93 24.38
N LEU A 141 1.13 -1.74 23.43
CA LEU A 141 -0.30 -1.86 23.65
C LEU A 141 -0.68 -3.34 23.60
N CYS A 142 -1.37 -3.80 24.64
CA CYS A 142 -1.87 -5.17 24.69
C CYS A 142 -3.25 -5.24 25.34
N ASN A 143 -3.92 -6.38 25.15
CA ASN A 143 -5.18 -6.69 25.79
C ASN A 143 -5.02 -7.91 26.69
N THR A 144 -5.55 -7.85 27.91
CA THR A 144 -5.59 -9.01 28.82
C THR A 144 -6.36 -10.22 28.28
N LYS A 145 -7.28 -10.02 27.34
CA LYS A 145 -8.20 -11.05 26.80
C LYS A 145 -7.84 -11.52 25.39
N SER A 146 -6.95 -10.81 24.68
CA SER A 146 -6.58 -11.15 23.30
C SER A 146 -5.08 -11.15 23.13
N LYS A 147 -4.58 -11.93 22.16
CA LYS A 147 -3.15 -11.95 21.83
C LYS A 147 -2.71 -10.75 20.98
N GLY A 148 -3.61 -9.81 20.71
CA GLY A 148 -3.30 -8.63 19.90
C GLY A 148 -2.29 -7.73 20.61
N LYS A 149 -1.23 -7.34 19.88
CA LYS A 149 -0.22 -6.37 20.34
C LYS A 149 -0.02 -5.30 19.27
N ILE A 150 0.38 -4.10 19.70
CA ILE A 150 0.94 -3.04 18.87
C ILE A 150 2.16 -2.48 19.60
N PHE A 151 3.28 -2.39 18.90
CA PHE A 151 4.49 -1.73 19.38
C PHE A 151 4.39 -0.24 19.07
N ILE A 152 4.85 0.59 19.99
CA ILE A 152 5.04 2.02 19.78
C ILE A 152 6.53 2.29 19.96
N GLU A 153 7.13 2.97 19.00
CA GLU A 153 8.54 3.36 19.00
C GLU A 153 8.62 4.88 18.94
N ILE A 154 9.38 5.49 19.83
CA ILE A 154 9.70 6.92 19.76
C ILE A 154 11.02 7.06 19.00
N ALA A 155 11.01 7.77 17.90
CA ALA A 155 12.19 8.00 17.07
C ALA A 155 12.63 9.47 17.19
N VAL A 156 13.84 9.71 17.68
CA VAL A 156 14.44 11.06 17.65
C VAL A 156 15.41 11.15 16.47
N THR A 157 16.53 10.44 16.57
CA THR A 157 17.54 10.33 15.51
C THR A 157 17.47 9.02 14.74
N HIS A 158 17.18 7.93 15.43
CA HIS A 158 17.11 6.61 14.84
C HIS A 158 15.67 6.15 14.67
N SER A 159 15.32 5.79 13.44
CA SER A 159 14.09 5.07 13.14
C SER A 159 14.19 3.60 13.56
N CYS A 160 13.05 2.94 13.58
CA CYS A 160 12.86 1.53 13.84
C CYS A 160 13.77 0.69 12.92
N SER A 161 14.45 -0.28 13.54
CA SER A 161 15.35 -1.19 12.83
C SER A 161 14.62 -2.03 11.78
N GLU A 162 15.28 -2.33 10.66
CA GLU A 162 14.74 -3.19 9.60
C GLU A 162 14.30 -4.57 10.11
N GLU A 163 15.05 -5.16 11.05
CA GLU A 163 14.72 -6.46 11.67
C GLU A 163 13.36 -6.41 12.40
N LYS A 164 13.15 -5.36 13.21
CA LYS A 164 11.87 -5.14 13.92
C LYS A 164 10.73 -4.90 12.93
N ILE A 165 10.95 -4.17 11.83
CA ILE A 165 9.94 -3.98 10.77
C ILE A 165 9.63 -5.32 10.08
N ALA A 166 10.64 -6.12 9.76
CA ALA A 166 10.50 -7.41 9.09
C ALA A 166 9.83 -8.50 9.96
N SER A 167 9.78 -8.31 11.29
CA SER A 167 9.12 -9.23 12.23
C SER A 167 7.62 -9.45 11.99
N GLY A 168 6.96 -8.53 11.28
CA GLY A 168 5.52 -8.56 11.05
C GLY A 168 4.67 -8.01 12.20
N HIS A 169 5.28 -7.54 13.30
CA HIS A 169 4.56 -6.84 14.37
C HIS A 169 4.01 -5.49 13.88
N ARG A 170 2.78 -5.15 14.28
CA ARG A 170 2.20 -3.82 14.05
C ARG A 170 2.98 -2.80 14.88
N ILE A 171 3.61 -1.83 14.23
CA ILE A 171 4.46 -0.82 14.87
C ILE A 171 3.98 0.57 14.48
N ILE A 172 3.74 1.41 15.49
CA ILE A 172 3.52 2.85 15.34
C ILE A 172 4.84 3.53 15.73
N GLU A 173 5.58 4.02 14.74
CA GLU A 173 6.75 4.87 14.98
C GLU A 173 6.31 6.33 15.03
N ILE A 174 6.73 7.04 16.07
CA ILE A 174 6.42 8.45 16.32
C ILE A 174 7.74 9.22 16.33
N LYS A 175 7.96 10.04 15.31
CA LYS A 175 9.13 10.90 15.20
C LYS A 175 8.96 12.14 16.08
N ILE A 176 10.00 12.48 16.85
CA ILE A 176 10.06 13.65 17.73
C ILE A 176 11.36 14.41 17.44
N GLU A 177 11.25 15.65 17.01
CA GLU A 177 12.41 16.53 16.75
C GLU A 177 12.55 17.58 17.86
N GLN A 178 11.43 17.98 18.46
CA GLN A 178 11.35 19.06 19.45
C GLN A 178 10.20 18.85 20.44
N GLU A 179 10.20 19.61 21.54
CA GLU A 179 9.18 19.47 22.59
C GLU A 179 7.76 19.82 22.13
N SER A 180 7.61 20.71 21.14
CA SER A 180 6.31 21.05 20.53
C SER A 180 5.65 19.85 19.85
N ASP A 181 6.43 18.89 19.33
CA ASP A 181 5.89 17.68 18.72
C ASP A 181 5.25 16.80 19.79
N ILE A 182 5.90 16.67 20.95
CA ILE A 182 5.39 15.94 22.12
C ILE A 182 4.09 16.57 22.61
N LEU A 183 4.04 17.90 22.68
CA LEU A 183 2.84 18.64 23.11
C LEU A 183 1.68 18.46 22.15
N SER A 184 1.95 18.43 20.84
CA SER A 184 0.94 18.17 19.81
C SER A 184 0.41 16.74 19.93
N LEU A 185 1.32 15.77 20.09
CA LEU A 185 1.00 14.35 20.28
C LEU A 185 0.07 14.11 21.47
N ILE A 186 0.32 14.75 22.62
CA ILE A 186 -0.52 14.54 23.82
C ILE A 186 -1.81 15.36 23.80
N ARG A 187 -1.89 16.46 23.04
CA ARG A 187 -3.14 17.22 22.92
C ARG A 187 -4.15 16.48 22.04
N ASN A 188 -3.66 15.84 20.98
CA ASN A 188 -4.51 15.16 20.03
C ASN A 188 -5.15 13.89 20.63
N THR A 189 -6.37 13.60 20.18
CA THR A 189 -7.12 12.36 20.45
C THR A 189 -6.94 11.33 19.33
N THR A 190 -6.26 11.74 18.26
CA THR A 190 -6.14 11.02 17.00
C THR A 190 -4.70 11.08 16.53
N ILE A 191 -4.15 9.94 16.13
CA ILE A 191 -2.90 9.81 15.40
C ILE A 191 -3.23 9.30 13.99
N SER A 192 -2.56 9.84 12.98
CA SER A 192 -2.87 9.58 11.58
C SER A 192 -1.60 9.28 10.79
N GLU A 193 -1.66 8.30 9.89
CA GLU A 193 -0.61 8.03 8.90
C GLU A 193 -0.36 9.21 7.95
N ASP A 194 -1.31 10.14 7.82
CA ASP A 194 -1.14 11.38 7.03
C ASP A 194 -0.16 12.37 7.69
N ASP A 195 0.10 12.22 8.98
CA ASP A 195 1.09 13.02 9.68
C ASP A 195 2.50 12.50 9.36
N HIS A 196 3.35 13.36 8.80
CA HIS A 196 4.74 13.07 8.49
C HIS A 196 5.58 12.55 9.67
N ASN A 197 5.17 12.82 10.91
CA ASN A 197 5.82 12.32 12.12
C ASN A 197 5.34 10.93 12.55
N ILE A 198 4.33 10.35 11.87
CA ILE A 198 3.79 9.03 12.19
C ILE A 198 4.11 8.08 11.04
N ARG A 199 4.72 6.94 11.38
CA ARG A 199 4.91 5.84 10.43
C ARG A 199 4.29 4.57 10.98
N LEU A 200 3.59 3.85 10.12
CA LEU A 200 2.89 2.63 10.45
C LEU A 200 3.50 1.46 9.70
N TYR A 201 3.92 0.44 10.44
CA TYR A 201 4.46 -0.80 9.86
C TYR A 201 3.55 -1.98 10.16
N ASN A 202 3.38 -2.86 9.16
CA ASN A 202 2.62 -4.11 9.25
C ASN A 202 1.13 -3.97 9.61
N PHE A 203 0.53 -2.80 9.38
CA PHE A 203 -0.92 -2.62 9.44
C PHE A 203 -1.54 -3.20 8.15
N LYS A 204 -1.91 -4.48 8.19
CA LYS A 204 -2.43 -5.20 7.02
C LYS A 204 -3.86 -4.79 6.65
N GLY A 205 -4.16 -4.93 5.36
CA GLY A 205 -5.49 -4.83 4.79
C GLY A 205 -6.51 -5.80 5.40
N ASN A 206 -7.78 -5.41 5.42
CA ASN A 206 -8.87 -6.36 5.63
C ASN A 206 -9.01 -7.15 4.33
N GLU A 207 -8.38 -8.33 4.26
CA GLU A 207 -8.66 -9.28 3.19
C GLU A 207 -10.13 -9.72 3.30
N GLY A 208 -10.86 -9.74 2.18
CA GLY A 208 -12.23 -10.23 2.16
C GLY A 208 -13.32 -9.18 2.40
N VAL A 209 -13.07 -7.91 2.03
CA VAL A 209 -14.16 -6.94 1.89
C VAL A 209 -15.26 -7.56 1.02
N HIS A 210 -16.51 -7.54 1.52
CA HIS A 210 -17.67 -8.04 0.79
C HIS A 210 -17.94 -7.16 -0.43
N CYS A 211 -17.16 -7.36 -1.49
CA CYS A 211 -17.46 -6.83 -2.80
C CYS A 211 -18.44 -7.79 -3.48
N GLN A 212 -19.48 -7.28 -4.12
CA GLN A 212 -20.43 -8.11 -4.86
C GLN A 212 -19.81 -8.78 -6.11
N GLY A 213 -18.50 -8.63 -6.33
CA GLY A 213 -17.79 -8.99 -7.56
C GLY A 213 -17.49 -7.78 -8.45
N HIS A 214 -17.86 -6.58 -8.01
CA HIS A 214 -17.60 -5.31 -8.71
C HIS A 214 -16.12 -4.95 -8.63
N CYS A 215 -15.34 -5.58 -9.50
CA CYS A 215 -13.97 -5.19 -9.79
C CYS A 215 -13.99 -4.27 -11.00
N ALA A 216 -13.46 -3.05 -10.90
CA ALA A 216 -13.38 -2.16 -12.06
C ALA A 216 -12.21 -2.54 -13.00
N LYS A 217 -11.21 -3.28 -12.51
CA LYS A 217 -10.04 -3.67 -13.29
C LYS A 217 -10.44 -4.49 -14.52
N LEU A 218 -10.03 -4.01 -15.69
CA LEU A 218 -10.22 -4.68 -16.95
C LEU A 218 -9.03 -5.60 -17.24
N HIS A 219 -9.31 -6.86 -17.53
CA HIS A 219 -8.33 -7.86 -17.91
C HIS A 219 -8.45 -8.18 -19.40
N PRO A 220 -7.35 -8.49 -20.11
CA PRO A 220 -7.42 -9.08 -21.43
C PRO A 220 -8.05 -10.48 -21.34
N VAL A 221 -9.04 -10.73 -22.20
CA VAL A 221 -9.77 -11.99 -22.29
C VAL A 221 -9.73 -12.45 -23.73
N PHE A 222 -9.06 -13.56 -23.96
CA PHE A 222 -9.09 -14.24 -25.25
C PHE A 222 -10.34 -15.13 -25.35
N ILE A 223 -11.02 -15.07 -26.49
CA ILE A 223 -12.29 -15.75 -26.76
C ILE A 223 -12.21 -16.40 -28.13
N ASN A 224 -12.46 -17.70 -28.19
CA ASN A 224 -12.69 -18.47 -29.40
C ASN A 224 -14.10 -19.04 -29.40
N TYR A 225 -14.83 -18.76 -30.47
CA TYR A 225 -16.20 -19.22 -30.71
C TYR A 225 -16.18 -20.56 -31.46
N LYS A 226 -17.26 -21.34 -31.33
CA LYS A 226 -17.40 -22.66 -31.97
C LYS A 226 -17.38 -22.57 -33.50
N ASP A 227 -17.90 -21.47 -34.04
CA ASP A 227 -17.85 -21.13 -35.48
C ASP A 227 -16.43 -20.77 -35.98
N GLY A 228 -15.45 -20.67 -35.07
CA GLY A 228 -14.05 -20.42 -35.38
C GLY A 228 -13.62 -18.96 -35.21
N ARG A 229 -14.53 -18.03 -34.88
CA ARG A 229 -14.15 -16.62 -34.62
C ARG A 229 -13.25 -16.50 -33.40
N ASN A 230 -12.32 -15.54 -33.44
CA ASN A 230 -11.37 -15.26 -32.35
C ASN A 230 -11.37 -13.77 -32.02
N HIS A 231 -11.36 -13.45 -30.73
CA HIS A 231 -11.31 -12.06 -30.23
C HIS A 231 -10.45 -11.98 -28.98
N LEU A 232 -9.73 -10.87 -28.82
CA LEU A 232 -9.16 -10.43 -27.55
C LEU A 232 -9.92 -9.19 -27.10
N ARG A 233 -10.55 -9.25 -25.93
CA ARG A 233 -11.38 -8.16 -25.38
C ARG A 233 -10.92 -7.77 -23.99
N ARG A 234 -11.16 -6.53 -23.59
CA ARG A 234 -10.95 -6.09 -22.21
C ARG A 234 -12.24 -6.17 -21.41
N MET A 235 -12.24 -6.94 -20.34
CA MET A 235 -13.43 -7.15 -19.51
C MET A 235 -13.04 -7.17 -18.03
N ASN A 236 -13.89 -6.61 -17.17
CA ASN A 236 -13.77 -6.89 -15.76
C ASN A 236 -14.28 -8.31 -15.44
N LEU A 237 -13.92 -8.84 -14.27
CA LEU A 237 -14.22 -10.21 -13.89
C LEU A 237 -15.74 -10.50 -13.83
N ASN A 238 -16.57 -9.52 -13.46
CA ASN A 238 -18.01 -9.68 -13.42
C ASN A 238 -18.63 -9.74 -14.83
N HIS A 239 -18.17 -8.85 -15.72
CA HIS A 239 -18.52 -8.89 -17.13
C HIS A 239 -18.09 -10.20 -17.78
N TYR A 240 -16.87 -10.68 -17.50
CA TYR A 240 -16.41 -11.97 -18.01
C TYR A 240 -17.30 -13.13 -17.53
N LYS A 241 -17.65 -13.16 -16.22
CA LYS A 241 -18.56 -14.16 -15.65
C LYS A 241 -19.91 -14.17 -16.39
N ASN A 242 -20.53 -12.99 -16.55
CA ASN A 242 -21.83 -12.85 -17.19
C ASN A 242 -21.76 -13.20 -18.69
N PHE A 243 -20.70 -12.77 -19.37
CA PHE A 243 -20.44 -13.09 -20.78
C PHE A 243 -20.30 -14.59 -21.02
N ARG A 244 -19.47 -15.27 -20.22
CA ARG A 244 -19.29 -16.74 -20.26
C ARG A 244 -20.62 -17.48 -20.08
N GLN A 245 -21.50 -16.97 -19.23
CA GLN A 245 -22.80 -17.58 -18.98
C GLN A 245 -23.80 -17.32 -20.11
N LYS A 246 -23.85 -16.09 -20.64
CA LYS A 246 -24.73 -15.70 -21.74
C LYS A 246 -24.38 -16.43 -23.05
N PHE A 247 -23.09 -16.52 -23.38
CA PHE A 247 -22.60 -17.10 -24.64
C PHE A 247 -22.04 -18.52 -24.47
N LYS A 248 -22.47 -19.25 -23.43
CA LYS A 248 -21.94 -20.58 -23.08
C LYS A 248 -22.02 -21.59 -24.23
N ASP A 249 -23.04 -21.48 -25.06
CA ASP A 249 -23.33 -22.41 -26.15
C ASP A 249 -22.59 -22.02 -27.45
N GLU A 250 -22.08 -20.79 -27.54
CA GLU A 250 -21.33 -20.26 -28.68
C GLU A 250 -19.81 -20.29 -28.46
N ILE A 251 -19.35 -20.21 -27.21
CA ILE A 251 -17.92 -20.19 -26.88
C ILE A 251 -17.37 -21.61 -26.88
N PHE A 252 -16.26 -21.82 -27.60
CA PHE A 252 -15.47 -23.05 -27.50
C PHE A 252 -14.42 -22.93 -26.39
N TYR A 253 -13.69 -21.83 -26.36
CA TYR A 253 -12.62 -21.58 -25.39
C TYR A 253 -12.57 -20.09 -25.04
N ALA A 254 -12.39 -19.77 -23.75
CA ALA A 254 -12.14 -18.40 -23.34
C ALA A 254 -11.30 -18.35 -22.07
N ARG A 255 -10.33 -17.45 -21.99
CA ARG A 255 -9.39 -17.37 -20.87
C ARG A 255 -9.07 -15.92 -20.52
N ILE A 256 -9.02 -15.63 -19.23
CA ILE A 256 -8.46 -14.37 -18.72
C ILE A 256 -6.94 -14.49 -18.77
N LEU A 257 -6.29 -13.53 -19.42
CA LEU A 257 -4.84 -13.48 -19.57
C LEU A 257 -4.19 -12.56 -18.54
N GLU A 258 -2.88 -12.69 -18.39
CA GLU A 258 -2.08 -11.73 -17.63
C GLU A 258 -1.95 -10.43 -18.44
N ASP A 259 -1.92 -9.31 -17.73
CA ASP A 259 -1.83 -8.00 -18.38
C ASP A 259 -0.46 -7.86 -19.04
N SER A 260 -0.44 -7.38 -20.28
CA SER A 260 0.78 -7.17 -21.05
C SER A 260 0.56 -5.95 -21.94
N THR A 261 1.58 -5.11 -22.08
CA THR A 261 1.57 -4.01 -23.05
C THR A 261 1.53 -4.53 -24.49
N LEU A 262 2.01 -5.76 -24.73
CA LEU A 262 2.07 -6.36 -26.06
C LEU A 262 0.84 -7.26 -26.34
N TYR A 263 -0.31 -6.63 -26.56
CA TYR A 263 -1.59 -7.33 -26.82
C TYR A 263 -1.54 -8.28 -28.03
N MET A 264 -0.77 -7.94 -29.06
CA MET A 264 -0.54 -8.81 -30.21
C MET A 264 0.13 -10.12 -29.82
N LYS A 265 1.15 -10.06 -28.95
CA LYS A 265 1.80 -11.26 -28.42
C LYS A 265 0.83 -12.12 -27.64
N LEU A 266 -0.04 -11.52 -26.82
CA LEU A 266 -1.11 -12.25 -26.12
C LEU A 266 -2.04 -12.98 -27.10
N PHE A 267 -2.53 -12.28 -28.12
CA PHE A 267 -3.45 -12.84 -29.11
C PHE A 267 -2.79 -13.98 -29.91
N ILE A 268 -1.59 -13.76 -30.46
CA ILE A 268 -0.84 -14.76 -31.23
C ILE A 268 -0.53 -15.99 -30.37
N THR A 269 -0.07 -15.78 -29.12
CA THR A 269 0.26 -16.89 -28.21
C THR A 269 -0.96 -17.77 -27.94
N GLU A 270 -2.12 -17.18 -27.63
CA GLU A 270 -3.33 -17.96 -27.39
C GLU A 270 -3.86 -18.62 -28.68
N MET A 271 -3.70 -17.98 -29.84
CA MET A 271 -4.04 -18.58 -31.12
C MET A 271 -3.16 -19.80 -31.42
N LEU A 272 -1.84 -19.72 -31.22
CA LEU A 272 -0.93 -20.86 -31.37
C LEU A 272 -1.32 -22.01 -30.44
N ASN A 273 -1.57 -21.72 -29.16
CA ASN A 273 -2.05 -22.70 -28.18
C ASN A 273 -3.39 -23.36 -28.58
N LEU A 274 -4.23 -22.64 -29.33
CA LEU A 274 -5.47 -23.20 -29.87
C LEU A 274 -5.25 -24.04 -31.13
N THR A 275 -4.26 -23.72 -31.98
CA THR A 275 -3.98 -24.53 -33.18
C THR A 275 -3.59 -25.97 -32.86
N GLU A 276 -2.99 -26.19 -31.68
CA GLU A 276 -2.74 -27.53 -31.13
C GLU A 276 -4.03 -28.30 -30.81
N LYS A 277 -5.15 -27.61 -30.59
CA LYS A 277 -6.43 -28.18 -30.19
C LYS A 277 -7.45 -28.24 -31.34
N LYS A 278 -7.39 -27.31 -32.29
CA LYS A 278 -8.31 -27.20 -33.43
C LYS A 278 -7.68 -26.36 -34.54
N ALA A 279 -7.94 -26.72 -35.80
CA ALA A 279 -7.59 -25.87 -36.94
C ALA A 279 -8.30 -24.50 -36.85
N ILE A 280 -7.52 -23.41 -36.94
CA ILE A 280 -8.03 -22.05 -36.88
C ILE A 280 -7.86 -21.38 -38.24
N ARG A 281 -8.92 -20.71 -38.73
CA ARG A 281 -8.83 -19.83 -39.89
C ARG A 281 -8.89 -18.39 -39.40
N ASN A 282 -7.78 -17.68 -39.51
CA ASN A 282 -7.69 -16.26 -39.17
C ASN A 282 -6.68 -15.60 -40.13
N CYS A 283 -6.99 -14.39 -40.59
CA CYS A 283 -6.21 -13.69 -41.63
C CYS A 283 -4.74 -13.55 -41.25
N MET A 284 -4.40 -13.39 -39.97
CA MET A 284 -3.02 -13.31 -39.47
C MET A 284 -2.19 -14.57 -39.73
N PHE A 285 -2.85 -15.73 -39.83
CA PHE A 285 -2.21 -17.03 -40.06
C PHE A 285 -2.32 -17.47 -41.54
N CYS A 286 -2.77 -16.59 -42.42
CA CYS A 286 -2.87 -16.87 -43.85
C CYS A 286 -1.54 -16.54 -44.55
N LYS A 287 -1.08 -17.42 -45.45
CA LYS A 287 0.04 -17.20 -46.38
C LYS A 287 -0.03 -15.87 -47.12
N TYR A 288 -1.24 -15.43 -47.42
CA TYR A 288 -1.50 -14.23 -48.18
C TYR A 288 -1.64 -12.97 -47.33
N HIS A 289 -1.44 -13.08 -46.02
CA HIS A 289 -1.31 -11.91 -45.16
C HIS A 289 -0.11 -11.06 -45.62
N ALA A 290 -0.36 -9.78 -45.87
CA ALA A 290 0.58 -8.90 -46.56
C ALA A 290 1.18 -7.89 -45.59
N TYR A 291 1.84 -8.34 -44.53
CA TYR A 291 2.48 -7.40 -43.61
C TYR A 291 3.97 -7.20 -43.93
N LYS A 292 4.35 -5.93 -44.09
CA LYS A 292 5.74 -5.42 -44.13
C LYS A 292 5.92 -4.14 -43.27
N ALA A 293 4.88 -3.67 -42.58
CA ALA A 293 4.92 -2.44 -41.79
C ALA A 293 5.32 -2.74 -40.33
N HIS A 294 5.76 -1.74 -39.57
CA HIS A 294 6.03 -1.92 -38.14
C HIS A 294 4.71 -2.04 -37.36
N PRO A 295 4.63 -2.88 -36.31
CA PRO A 295 3.44 -3.05 -35.44
C PRO A 295 2.82 -1.74 -34.91
N HIS A 296 3.56 -0.63 -34.93
CA HIS A 296 3.11 0.68 -34.47
C HIS A 296 2.24 1.46 -35.48
N GLU A 297 2.25 1.12 -36.77
CA GLU A 297 1.51 1.88 -37.80
C GLU A 297 0.07 1.40 -38.03
N VAL A 298 -0.27 0.20 -37.54
CA VAL A 298 -1.58 -0.45 -37.79
C VAL A 298 -2.38 -0.68 -36.51
N PHE A 299 -1.76 -0.52 -35.35
CA PHE A 299 -2.36 -0.80 -34.06
C PHE A 299 -2.18 0.41 -33.17
N ASP A 300 -3.25 1.20 -33.06
CA ASP A 300 -3.37 2.17 -31.98
C ASP A 300 -3.28 1.39 -30.65
N HIS A 301 -2.23 1.64 -29.87
CA HIS A 301 -1.98 0.95 -28.59
C HIS A 301 -3.14 1.13 -27.60
N ASP A 302 -4.05 2.06 -27.88
CA ASP A 302 -5.23 2.36 -27.08
C ASP A 302 -6.55 1.76 -27.60
N LEU A 303 -6.56 1.03 -28.72
CA LEU A 303 -7.77 0.38 -29.25
C LEU A 303 -7.82 -1.13 -28.87
N PRO A 304 -8.58 -1.52 -27.84
CA PRO A 304 -8.69 -2.91 -27.38
C PRO A 304 -9.54 -3.81 -28.30
N TYR A 305 -9.89 -3.33 -29.50
CA TYR A 305 -10.77 -4.00 -30.43
C TYR A 305 -10.01 -4.32 -31.72
N PHE A 306 -9.56 -5.57 -31.84
CA PHE A 306 -9.06 -6.16 -33.09
C PHE A 306 -10.08 -6.16 -34.25
N GLU A 307 -11.27 -5.61 -34.01
CA GLU A 307 -12.38 -5.43 -34.95
C GLU A 307 -12.18 -4.21 -35.87
N ASP A 308 -11.31 -3.25 -35.52
CA ASP A 308 -11.01 -2.05 -36.34
C ASP A 308 -9.61 -2.06 -36.97
N VAL A 309 -8.84 -3.13 -36.72
CA VAL A 309 -7.51 -3.32 -37.29
C VAL A 309 -7.66 -3.68 -38.77
N LYS A 310 -6.95 -2.97 -39.63
CA LYS A 310 -6.92 -3.26 -41.05
C LYS A 310 -5.90 -4.35 -41.37
N TYR A 311 -6.35 -5.47 -41.95
CA TYR A 311 -5.49 -6.62 -42.27
C TYR A 311 -5.19 -6.66 -43.77
N PRO A 312 -3.95 -6.38 -44.20
CA PRO A 312 -3.61 -6.37 -45.61
C PRO A 312 -3.60 -7.79 -46.20
N CYS A 313 -4.19 -7.95 -47.40
CA CYS A 313 -4.33 -9.23 -48.10
C CYS A 313 -3.76 -9.16 -49.53
N LYS A 314 -2.76 -9.99 -49.83
CA LYS A 314 -2.12 -10.05 -51.17
C LYS A 314 -3.05 -10.58 -52.26
N MET A 315 -4.00 -11.45 -51.89
CA MET A 315 -4.88 -12.11 -52.86
C MET A 315 -6.10 -11.30 -53.21
N GLN A 316 -6.71 -10.65 -52.21
CA GLN A 316 -7.92 -9.83 -52.43
C GLN A 316 -7.58 -8.38 -52.79
N GLY A 317 -6.32 -7.96 -52.68
CA GLY A 317 -5.86 -6.63 -53.09
C GLY A 317 -6.48 -5.53 -52.23
N GLY A 318 -6.05 -5.40 -50.98
CA GLY A 318 -6.54 -4.32 -50.11
C GLY A 318 -6.38 -4.61 -48.62
N LEU A 319 -7.08 -3.81 -47.82
CA LEU A 319 -7.15 -3.89 -46.37
C LEU A 319 -8.50 -4.48 -45.94
N LEU A 320 -8.47 -5.67 -45.34
CA LEU A 320 -9.63 -6.28 -44.71
C LEU A 320 -9.93 -5.57 -43.40
N VAL A 321 -11.20 -5.56 -42.99
CA VAL A 321 -11.62 -4.88 -41.76
C VAL A 321 -11.63 -5.82 -40.56
N ASN A 322 -11.63 -7.13 -40.77
CA ASN A 322 -11.64 -8.10 -39.66
C ASN A 322 -10.80 -9.36 -39.97
N SER A 323 -9.97 -9.80 -39.01
CA SER A 323 -9.17 -11.02 -39.18
C SER A 323 -9.98 -12.31 -39.25
N ASN A 324 -11.24 -12.28 -38.80
CA ASN A 324 -12.17 -13.40 -38.91
C ASN A 324 -12.75 -13.58 -40.32
N GLU A 325 -12.50 -12.67 -41.27
CA GLU A 325 -12.89 -12.85 -42.69
C GLU A 325 -12.26 -14.11 -43.32
N ALA A 326 -11.17 -14.61 -42.76
CA ALA A 326 -10.56 -15.89 -43.15
C ALA A 326 -11.51 -17.11 -43.01
N LEU A 327 -12.55 -17.03 -42.17
CA LEU A 327 -13.48 -18.14 -41.96
C LEU A 327 -14.27 -18.50 -43.22
N SER A 328 -14.64 -17.50 -44.02
CA SER A 328 -15.37 -17.66 -45.29
C SER A 328 -14.50 -17.42 -46.52
N CYS A 329 -13.21 -17.11 -46.36
CA CYS A 329 -12.33 -16.80 -47.46
C CYS A 329 -11.89 -18.06 -48.22
N GLU A 330 -12.31 -18.21 -49.47
CA GLU A 330 -11.93 -19.34 -50.35
C GLU A 330 -10.43 -19.41 -50.61
N TYR A 331 -9.72 -18.29 -50.55
CA TYR A 331 -8.27 -18.20 -50.74
C TYR A 331 -7.46 -18.45 -49.47
N TYR A 332 -8.09 -18.72 -48.32
CA TYR A 332 -7.35 -18.94 -47.07
C TYR A 332 -6.39 -20.12 -47.20
N ASN A 333 -5.13 -19.92 -46.82
CA ASN A 333 -4.11 -20.95 -46.87
C ASN A 333 -3.15 -20.81 -45.68
N SER A 334 -3.06 -21.84 -44.83
CA SER A 334 -2.19 -21.86 -43.65
C SER A 334 -0.80 -22.48 -43.91
N ASN A 335 -0.47 -22.85 -45.15
CA ASN A 335 0.78 -23.56 -45.53
C ASN A 335 2.01 -22.65 -45.57
N THR A 336 1.97 -21.49 -44.91
CA THR A 336 3.15 -20.64 -44.78
C THR A 336 3.15 -20.09 -43.36
N PRO A 337 4.18 -20.40 -42.57
CA PRO A 337 4.29 -19.83 -41.23
C PRO A 337 4.34 -18.33 -41.39
N PHE A 338 3.37 -17.64 -40.81
CA PHE A 338 3.61 -16.27 -40.43
C PHE A 338 4.76 -16.31 -39.41
N GLU A 339 5.86 -15.62 -39.67
CA GLU A 339 7.03 -15.61 -38.77
C GLU A 339 6.65 -14.88 -37.47
N TYR A 340 6.12 -15.64 -36.51
CA TYR A 340 5.71 -15.14 -35.19
C TYR A 340 6.91 -14.84 -34.28
N GLU A 341 8.12 -15.28 -34.65
CA GLU A 341 9.33 -15.12 -33.85
C GLU A 341 9.60 -13.66 -33.48
N HIS A 342 9.36 -12.72 -34.40
CA HIS A 342 9.48 -11.28 -34.13
C HIS A 342 8.52 -10.84 -33.00
N TYR A 343 7.24 -11.24 -33.06
CA TYR A 343 6.23 -10.91 -32.05
C TYR A 343 6.44 -11.59 -30.69
N LEU A 344 7.02 -12.80 -30.69
CA LEU A 344 7.32 -13.53 -29.47
C LEU A 344 8.61 -13.03 -28.81
N SER A 345 9.59 -12.55 -29.59
CA SER A 345 10.89 -12.09 -29.10
C SER A 345 10.82 -10.81 -28.28
N GLY A 346 9.80 -9.97 -28.48
CA GLY A 346 9.62 -8.71 -27.75
C GLY A 346 10.76 -7.71 -27.96
N LYS A 347 11.61 -7.90 -28.98
CA LYS A 347 12.62 -6.92 -29.37
C LYS A 347 11.94 -5.82 -30.16
N GLU A 348 11.89 -4.63 -29.58
CA GLU A 348 11.64 -3.42 -30.34
C GLU A 348 12.84 -3.25 -31.30
N ASP A 349 12.61 -3.42 -32.60
CA ASP A 349 13.58 -2.97 -33.58
C ASP A 349 13.62 -1.44 -33.49
N HIS A 350 14.74 -0.91 -33.01
CA HIS A 350 15.03 0.52 -32.83
C HIS A 350 15.01 1.30 -34.14
#